data_AF-A0A8J9Z490-F1
#
_entry.id   AF-A0A8J9Z490-F1
#
_cell.length_a   1.000
_cell.length_b   1.000
_cell.length_c   1.000
_cell.angle_alpha   90.00
_cell.angle_beta   90.00
_cell.angle_gamma   90.00
#
_symmetry.space_group_name_H-M   'P 1'
#
loop_
_entity.id
_entity.type
_entity.pdbx_description
1 polymer ?
#
loop_
_entity_poly.entity_id
_entity_poly.type
_entity_poly.pdbx_seq_one_letter_code
_entity_poly.pdbx_strand_id
1 'polypeptide(L)'
;MYRWSVVCVLLCVLGHCASAYVQPREISKQAISIHTNEVQDLKQCLECLSLGEAVRAELSKSATQQFIMKLLEKACMLLPTAESSQCLSTLDNVGPMFMAYLIEKLEPAAVCRDLGICDASGSALARKHSNNFKGTNVTIECHLCEMLVSAVKDEVDSYQWYIKGFMDDFCARLPVIVQPECQKMVDEKYPDVVKIIDQILDPQVACTALKACQ
;
A
#
# COMPACT_ATOMS: atom_id res chain seq x y z
N MET A 1 5.76 -51.63 -17.81
CA MET A 1 6.91 -50.99 -18.47
C MET A 1 7.54 -49.99 -17.50
N TYR A 2 8.29 -50.49 -16.52
CA TYR A 2 8.99 -49.68 -15.51
C TYR A 2 10.50 -49.89 -15.73
N ARG A 3 11.11 -49.11 -16.63
CA ARG A 3 12.56 -49.23 -16.92
C ARG A 3 13.26 -47.90 -17.14
N TRP A 4 12.58 -46.78 -16.90
CA TRP A 4 13.10 -45.42 -17.12
C TRP A 4 13.38 -44.65 -15.81
N SER A 5 12.75 -45.00 -14.69
CA SER A 5 12.99 -44.30 -13.40
C SER A 5 14.38 -44.56 -12.81
N VAL A 6 14.92 -45.77 -12.95
CA VAL A 6 16.26 -46.11 -12.42
C VAL A 6 17.37 -45.47 -13.28
N VAL A 7 17.11 -45.35 -14.58
CA VAL A 7 18.03 -44.70 -15.54
C VAL A 7 18.13 -43.21 -15.24
N CYS A 8 17.03 -42.53 -14.91
CA CYS A 8 17.06 -41.13 -14.48
C CYS A 8 17.88 -40.92 -13.19
N VAL A 9 17.72 -41.80 -12.20
CA VAL A 9 18.49 -41.72 -10.94
C VAL A 9 19.98 -41.97 -11.18
N LEU A 10 20.33 -42.95 -12.01
CA LEU A 10 21.72 -43.26 -12.36
C LEU A 10 22.38 -42.13 -13.18
N LEU A 11 21.65 -41.51 -14.11
CA LEU A 11 22.17 -40.38 -14.90
C LEU A 11 22.39 -39.11 -14.05
N CYS A 12 21.61 -38.93 -12.98
CA CYS A 12 21.80 -37.84 -12.03
C CYS A 12 23.05 -38.06 -11.14
N VAL A 13 23.33 -39.29 -10.73
CA VAL A 13 24.56 -39.63 -9.99
C VAL A 13 25.82 -39.50 -10.87
N LEU A 14 25.67 -39.70 -12.19
CA LEU A 14 26.75 -39.57 -13.18
C LEU A 14 26.92 -38.14 -13.74
N GLY A 15 26.32 -37.12 -13.10
CA GLY A 15 26.59 -35.71 -13.38
C GLY A 15 25.98 -35.15 -14.68
N HIS A 16 25.03 -35.85 -15.30
CA HIS A 16 24.37 -35.40 -16.53
C HIS A 16 22.98 -34.79 -16.31
N CYS A 17 22.62 -34.45 -15.07
CA CYS A 17 21.37 -33.75 -14.81
C CYS A 17 21.49 -32.27 -15.20
N ALA A 18 20.95 -31.91 -16.37
CA ALA A 18 20.58 -30.54 -16.66
C ALA A 18 19.55 -30.10 -15.60
N SER A 19 19.97 -29.16 -14.76
CA SER A 19 19.30 -28.77 -13.52
C SER A 19 17.87 -28.28 -13.76
N ALA A 20 16.90 -29.02 -13.23
CA ALA A 20 15.59 -28.48 -12.82
C ALA A 20 15.48 -28.49 -11.29
N TYR A 21 16.60 -28.32 -10.59
CA TYR A 21 16.58 -27.99 -9.17
C TYR A 21 16.23 -26.50 -9.04
N VAL A 22 14.96 -26.22 -8.78
CA VAL A 22 14.53 -24.95 -8.19
C VAL A 22 15.22 -24.86 -6.84
N GLN A 23 16.23 -24.00 -6.73
CA GLN A 23 16.78 -23.63 -5.43
C GLN A 23 15.71 -22.90 -4.63
N PRO A 24 15.49 -23.22 -3.35
CA PRO A 24 14.92 -22.26 -2.43
C PRO A 24 15.86 -21.04 -2.47
N ARG A 25 15.34 -19.85 -2.80
CA ARG A 25 16.08 -18.62 -2.56
C ARG A 25 16.39 -18.59 -1.07
N GLU A 26 17.64 -18.85 -0.69
CA GLU A 26 18.20 -18.31 0.54
C GLU A 26 17.76 -16.85 0.57
N ILE A 27 16.92 -16.46 1.54
CA ILE A 27 16.58 -15.05 1.77
C ILE A 27 17.92 -14.39 2.01
N SER A 28 18.48 -13.77 0.96
CA SER A 28 19.84 -13.28 1.03
C SER A 28 19.84 -12.24 2.15
N LYS A 29 20.77 -12.38 3.08
CA LYS A 29 21.05 -11.37 4.12
C LYS A 29 21.42 -10.00 3.55
N GLN A 30 21.38 -9.83 2.22
CA GLN A 30 21.66 -8.62 1.47
C GLN A 30 20.39 -7.91 0.97
N ALA A 31 19.18 -8.44 1.18
CA ALA A 31 17.93 -7.78 0.80
C ALA A 31 17.30 -6.89 1.89
N ILE A 32 17.89 -6.81 3.09
CA ILE A 32 17.42 -5.93 4.17
C ILE A 32 18.57 -5.05 4.65
N SER A 33 19.15 -4.25 3.75
CA SER A 33 19.69 -2.96 4.17
C SER A 33 18.54 -1.95 4.07
N ILE A 34 17.64 -1.98 5.05
CA ILE A 34 16.76 -0.82 5.23
C ILE A 34 17.72 0.31 5.64
N HIS A 35 18.03 1.19 4.69
CA HIS A 35 18.71 2.43 5.02
C HIS A 35 17.83 3.13 6.05
N THR A 36 18.34 3.40 7.24
CA THR A 36 17.57 4.10 8.29
C THR A 36 17.02 5.44 7.80
N ASN A 37 17.67 6.04 6.79
CA ASN A 37 17.21 7.22 6.08
C ASN A 37 15.91 6.98 5.31
N GLU A 38 15.72 5.81 4.68
CA GLU A 38 14.52 5.47 3.90
C GLU A 38 13.28 5.33 4.80
N VAL A 39 13.44 4.80 6.02
CA VAL A 39 12.36 4.74 7.03
C VAL A 39 12.04 6.11 7.60
N GLN A 40 13.07 6.95 7.78
CA GLN A 40 12.92 8.31 8.27
C GLN A 40 12.19 9.19 7.26
N ASP A 41 12.55 9.08 5.98
CA ASP A 41 11.93 9.83 4.87
C ASP A 41 10.46 9.41 4.70
N LEU A 42 10.16 8.12 4.83
CA LEU A 42 8.79 7.62 4.83
C LEU A 42 7.95 8.19 5.99
N LYS A 43 8.52 8.25 7.19
CA LYS A 43 7.85 8.79 8.37
C LYS A 43 7.54 10.28 8.19
N GLN A 44 8.51 11.07 7.73
CA GLN A 44 8.32 12.51 7.49
C GLN A 44 7.30 12.77 6.38
N CYS A 45 7.31 11.94 5.34
CA CYS A 45 6.31 11.98 4.29
C CYS A 45 4.90 11.72 4.85
N LEU A 46 4.72 10.68 5.69
CA LEU A 46 3.43 10.36 6.30
C LEU A 46 2.91 11.49 7.21
N GLU A 47 3.80 12.07 8.02
CA GLU A 47 3.47 13.24 8.86
C GLU A 47 3.05 14.44 8.03
N CYS A 48 3.75 14.72 6.92
CA CYS A 48 3.39 15.80 6.01
C CYS A 48 2.01 15.56 5.36
N LEU A 49 1.73 14.33 4.91
CA LEU A 49 0.44 13.98 4.30
C LEU A 49 -0.71 14.17 5.30
N SER A 50 -0.55 13.66 6.52
CA SER A 50 -1.53 13.80 7.59
C SER A 50 -1.78 15.28 7.96
N LEU A 51 -0.71 16.07 8.05
CA LEU A 51 -0.82 17.50 8.29
C LEU A 51 -1.56 18.20 7.15
N GLY A 52 -1.24 17.87 5.90
CA GLY A 52 -1.89 18.42 4.72
C GLY A 52 -3.39 18.11 4.68
N GLU A 53 -3.78 16.88 5.02
CA GLU A 53 -5.19 16.48 5.13
C GLU A 53 -5.91 17.27 6.24
N ALA A 54 -5.30 17.41 7.42
CA ALA A 54 -5.86 18.18 8.52
C ALA A 54 -6.05 19.66 8.16
N VAL A 55 -5.06 20.27 7.52
CA VAL A 55 -5.15 21.67 7.03
C VAL A 55 -6.26 21.81 5.99
N ARG A 56 -6.33 20.90 5.02
CA ARG A 56 -7.39 20.91 4.00
C ARG A 56 -8.78 20.75 4.62
N ALA A 57 -8.93 19.86 5.59
CA ALA A 57 -10.19 19.64 6.30
C ALA A 57 -10.63 20.89 7.07
N GLU A 58 -9.69 21.59 7.73
CA GLU A 58 -9.98 22.83 8.45
C GLU A 58 -10.34 23.95 7.49
N LEU A 59 -9.61 24.13 6.38
CA LEU A 59 -9.89 25.13 5.34
C LEU A 59 -11.24 24.89 4.64
N SER A 60 -11.70 23.64 4.58
CA SER A 60 -13.00 23.29 4.01
C SER A 60 -14.19 23.74 4.88
N LYS A 61 -13.96 24.05 6.17
CA LYS A 61 -15.01 24.54 7.06
C LYS A 61 -15.34 26.00 6.77
N SER A 62 -16.62 26.30 6.61
CA SER A 62 -17.12 27.67 6.40
C SER A 62 -16.68 28.64 7.52
N ALA A 63 -16.59 28.16 8.76
CA ALA A 63 -16.11 28.95 9.90
C ALA A 63 -14.65 29.41 9.72
N THR A 64 -13.76 28.52 9.26
CA THR A 64 -12.36 28.83 8.99
C THR A 64 -12.22 29.80 7.82
N GLN A 65 -12.98 29.59 6.75
CA GLN A 65 -13.00 30.49 5.61
C GLN A 65 -13.47 31.90 6.03
N GLN A 66 -14.55 32.01 6.80
CA GLN A 66 -15.02 33.28 7.34
C GLN A 66 -14.01 33.94 8.27
N PHE A 67 -13.30 33.16 9.09
CA PHE A 67 -12.25 33.69 9.94
C PHE A 67 -11.11 34.30 9.12
N ILE A 68 -10.65 33.61 8.07
CA ILE A 68 -9.62 34.09 7.15
C ILE A 68 -10.10 35.35 6.42
N MET A 69 -11.32 35.35 5.90
CA MET A 69 -11.91 36.51 5.23
C MET A 69 -11.97 37.74 6.16
N LYS A 70 -12.43 37.57 7.40
CA LYS A 70 -12.43 38.66 8.40
C LYS A 70 -11.04 39.17 8.75
N LEU A 71 -10.02 38.29 8.75
CA LEU A 71 -8.65 38.71 8.97
C LEU A 71 -8.14 39.57 7.81
N LEU A 72 -8.47 39.19 6.57
CA LEU A 72 -8.15 39.95 5.37
C LEU A 72 -8.91 41.28 5.30
N GLU A 73 -10.19 41.32 5.70
CA GLU A 73 -10.98 42.55 5.82
C GLU A 73 -10.30 43.54 6.77
N LYS A 74 -9.88 43.05 7.95
CA LYS A 74 -9.12 43.87 8.92
C LYS A 74 -7.83 44.39 8.33
N ALA A 75 -7.10 43.57 7.56
CA ALA A 75 -5.88 44.01 6.89
C ALA A 75 -6.19 45.10 5.85
N CYS A 76 -7.27 44.97 5.08
CA CYS A 76 -7.73 46.01 4.16
C CYS A 76 -8.07 47.33 4.88
N MET A 77 -8.59 47.28 6.10
CA MET A 77 -8.88 48.47 6.90
C MET A 77 -7.63 49.20 7.44
N LEU A 78 -6.46 48.56 7.41
CA LEU A 78 -5.18 49.19 7.80
C LEU A 78 -4.56 50.02 6.66
N LEU A 79 -5.07 49.88 5.43
CA LEU A 79 -4.60 50.63 4.27
C LEU A 79 -5.12 52.07 4.29
N PRO A 80 -4.43 53.01 3.62
CA PRO A 80 -4.95 54.35 3.35
C PRO A 80 -6.33 54.29 2.68
N THR A 81 -7.17 55.29 2.92
CA THR A 81 -8.60 55.28 2.59
C THR A 81 -8.91 54.97 1.12
N ALA A 82 -8.05 55.41 0.19
CA ALA A 82 -8.21 55.14 -1.24
C ALA A 82 -8.03 53.65 -1.60
N GLU A 83 -7.08 52.97 -0.95
CA GLU A 83 -6.74 51.56 -1.22
C GLU A 83 -7.60 50.59 -0.40
N SER A 84 -8.10 51.03 0.75
CA SER A 84 -8.94 50.23 1.63
C SER A 84 -10.24 49.80 0.95
N SER A 85 -10.91 50.73 0.25
CA SER A 85 -12.17 50.43 -0.45
C SER A 85 -11.98 49.45 -1.60
N GLN A 86 -10.89 49.60 -2.36
CA GLN A 86 -10.54 48.70 -3.46
C GLN A 86 -10.13 47.31 -2.96
N CYS A 87 -9.41 47.24 -1.84
CA CYS A 87 -9.05 45.99 -1.17
C CYS A 87 -10.29 45.21 -0.70
N LEU A 88 -11.20 45.89 0.01
CA LEU A 88 -12.46 45.28 0.49
C LEU A 88 -13.32 44.78 -0.68
N SER A 89 -13.48 45.60 -1.72
CA SER A 89 -14.22 45.20 -2.92
C SER A 89 -13.59 44.00 -3.63
N THR A 90 -12.26 43.93 -3.70
CA THR A 90 -11.55 42.78 -4.27
C THR A 90 -11.75 41.53 -3.42
N LEU A 91 -11.69 41.68 -2.10
CA LEU A 91 -11.88 40.57 -1.16
C LEU A 91 -13.30 39.99 -1.26
N ASP A 92 -14.34 40.83 -1.31
CA ASP A 92 -15.73 40.38 -1.46
C ASP A 92 -15.96 39.63 -2.79
N ASN A 93 -15.36 40.11 -3.87
CA ASN A 93 -15.56 39.56 -5.20
C ASN A 93 -14.69 38.32 -5.48
N VAL A 94 -13.44 38.32 -5.03
CA VAL A 94 -12.43 37.31 -5.40
C VAL A 94 -12.16 36.33 -4.26
N GLY A 95 -12.29 36.76 -3.00
CA GLY A 95 -11.93 35.98 -1.82
C GLY A 95 -12.61 34.60 -1.75
N PRO A 96 -13.94 34.48 -1.97
CA PRO A 96 -14.60 33.16 -1.99
C PRO A 96 -14.07 32.22 -3.07
N MET A 97 -13.80 32.74 -4.27
CA MET A 97 -13.23 31.95 -5.37
C MET A 97 -11.78 31.55 -5.07
N PHE A 98 -11.01 32.46 -4.48
CA PHE A 98 -9.64 32.20 -4.06
C PHE A 98 -9.58 31.09 -2.99
N MET A 99 -10.47 31.12 -2.00
CA MET A 99 -10.57 30.06 -0.99
C MET A 99 -10.94 28.70 -1.60
N ALA A 100 -11.90 28.67 -2.52
CA ALA A 100 -12.27 27.44 -3.23
C ALA A 100 -11.10 26.88 -4.04
N TYR A 101 -10.38 27.75 -4.76
CA TYR A 101 -9.19 27.39 -5.53
C TYR A 101 -8.08 26.82 -4.63
N LEU A 102 -7.83 27.45 -3.47
CA LEU A 102 -6.84 26.95 -2.51
C LEU A 102 -7.18 25.54 -2.02
N ILE A 103 -8.44 25.27 -1.66
CA ILE A 103 -8.88 23.95 -1.18
C ILE A 103 -8.78 22.88 -2.28
N GLU A 104 -9.03 23.27 -3.53
CA GLU A 104 -8.90 22.39 -4.69
C GLU A 104 -7.44 22.05 -4.98
N LYS A 105 -6.54 23.04 -4.93
CA LYS A 105 -5.12 22.87 -5.28
C LYS A 105 -4.24 22.36 -4.14
N LEU A 106 -4.69 22.44 -2.90
CA LEU A 106 -3.97 21.92 -1.75
C LEU A 106 -4.15 20.40 -1.63
N GLU A 107 -3.65 19.67 -2.63
CA GLU A 107 -3.55 18.22 -2.59
C GLU A 107 -2.34 17.82 -1.72
N PRO A 108 -2.54 17.15 -0.57
CA PRO A 108 -1.46 16.87 0.38
C PRO A 108 -0.27 16.14 -0.26
N ALA A 109 -0.54 15.21 -1.18
CA ALA A 109 0.47 14.47 -1.93
C ALA A 109 1.36 15.39 -2.78
N ALA A 110 0.75 16.32 -3.51
CA ALA A 110 1.47 17.25 -4.36
C ALA A 110 2.30 18.22 -3.52
N VAL A 111 1.71 18.78 -2.47
CA VAL A 111 2.39 19.71 -1.56
C VAL A 111 3.61 19.04 -0.90
N CYS A 112 3.46 17.85 -0.34
CA CYS A 112 4.56 17.18 0.35
C CYS A 112 5.68 16.75 -0.60
N ARG A 113 5.36 16.45 -1.87
CA ARG A 113 6.35 16.19 -2.92
C ARG A 113 7.06 17.47 -3.35
N ASP A 114 6.33 18.56 -3.56
CA ASP A 114 6.91 19.84 -3.98
C ASP A 114 7.82 20.43 -2.90
N LEU A 115 7.52 20.15 -1.62
CA LEU A 115 8.40 20.46 -0.49
C LEU A 115 9.61 19.52 -0.37
N GLY A 116 9.71 18.49 -1.21
CA GLY A 116 10.80 17.51 -1.17
C GLY A 116 10.77 16.56 0.03
N ILE A 117 9.63 16.50 0.75
CA ILE A 117 9.46 15.64 1.93
C ILE A 117 9.04 14.23 1.50
N CYS A 118 8.22 14.13 0.46
CA CYS A 118 7.81 12.85 -0.13
C CYS A 118 8.49 12.62 -1.49
N ASP A 119 8.97 11.40 -1.71
CA ASP A 119 9.44 10.93 -3.01
C ASP A 119 8.33 10.18 -3.79
N ALA A 120 8.70 9.49 -4.87
CA ALA A 120 7.76 8.70 -5.67
C ALA A 120 7.11 7.54 -4.88
N SER A 121 7.85 6.95 -3.93
CA SER A 121 7.37 5.91 -3.02
C SER A 121 6.36 6.49 -2.01
N GLY A 122 6.69 7.63 -1.40
CA GLY A 122 5.76 8.41 -0.55
C GLY A 122 4.51 8.92 -1.29
N SER A 123 4.63 9.18 -2.59
CA SER A 123 3.50 9.55 -3.44
C SER A 123 2.60 8.37 -3.82
N ALA A 124 3.14 7.14 -3.85
CA ALA A 124 2.36 5.92 -4.01
C ALA A 124 1.52 5.63 -2.74
N LEU A 125 2.06 5.93 -1.55
CA LEU A 125 1.30 5.96 -0.30
C LEU A 125 0.08 6.88 -0.39
N ALA A 126 0.27 8.11 -0.88
CA ALA A 126 -0.80 9.09 -0.98
C ALA A 126 -1.95 8.66 -1.93
N ARG A 127 -1.64 7.87 -2.97
CA ARG A 127 -2.65 7.32 -3.90
C ARG A 127 -3.50 6.22 -3.28
N LYS A 128 -2.97 5.39 -2.37
CA LYS A 128 -3.79 4.45 -1.57
C LYS A 128 -4.63 5.18 -0.51
N HIS A 129 -4.11 6.28 0.04
CA HIS A 129 -4.79 7.13 1.03
C HIS A 129 -6.02 7.89 0.49
N SER A 130 -6.02 8.28 -0.79
CA SER A 130 -7.06 9.19 -1.33
C SER A 130 -8.46 8.59 -1.49
N ASN A 131 -8.62 7.26 -1.48
CA ASN A 131 -9.92 6.63 -1.77
C ASN A 131 -10.74 6.24 -0.53
N ASN A 132 -10.19 6.37 0.69
CA ASN A 132 -10.90 5.92 1.89
C ASN A 132 -10.58 6.70 3.18
N PHE A 133 -10.13 7.96 3.09
CA PHE A 133 -9.96 8.81 4.26
C PHE A 133 -11.32 9.35 4.76
N LYS A 134 -12.13 8.45 5.33
CA LYS A 134 -13.16 8.81 6.30
C LYS A 134 -12.54 8.69 7.68
N GLY A 135 -11.85 9.74 8.10
CA GLY A 135 -11.36 10.02 9.45
C GLY A 135 -11.34 8.85 10.44
N THR A 136 -10.23 8.11 10.44
CA THR A 136 -9.79 7.31 11.60
C THR A 136 -8.27 7.32 11.63
N ASN A 137 -7.72 7.11 12.83
CA ASN A 137 -6.30 7.23 13.14
C ASN A 137 -5.46 6.17 12.40
N VAL A 138 -5.06 6.43 11.16
CA VAL A 138 -4.06 5.60 10.47
C VAL A 138 -2.72 5.84 11.14
N THR A 139 -2.20 4.84 11.84
CA THR A 139 -0.90 4.89 12.51
C THR A 139 0.21 4.45 11.54
N ILE A 140 1.44 4.90 11.81
CA ILE A 140 2.64 4.39 11.10
C ILE A 140 2.70 2.86 11.19
N GLU A 141 2.28 2.30 12.33
CA GLU A 141 2.22 0.86 12.59
C GLU A 141 1.26 0.12 11.66
N CYS A 142 0.04 0.66 11.45
CA CYS A 142 -0.92 0.14 10.48
C CYS A 142 -0.31 0.10 9.08
N HIS A 143 0.33 1.19 8.66
CA HIS A 143 0.88 1.30 7.32
C HIS A 143 2.06 0.35 7.07
N LEU A 144 2.99 0.26 8.03
CA LEU A 144 4.09 -0.70 7.98
C LEU A 144 3.57 -2.13 7.88
N CYS A 145 2.54 -2.46 8.66
CA CYS A 145 1.90 -3.76 8.56
C CYS A 145 1.33 -4.01 7.16
N GLU A 146 0.59 -3.05 6.58
CA GLU A 146 -0.02 -3.23 5.26
C GLU A 146 1.01 -3.45 4.16
N MET A 147 2.15 -2.74 4.23
CA MET A 147 3.27 -2.95 3.31
C MET A 147 3.87 -4.35 3.47
N LEU A 148 4.11 -4.78 4.71
CA LEU A 148 4.66 -6.11 4.98
C LEU A 148 3.72 -7.22 4.49
N VAL A 149 2.43 -7.10 4.78
CA VAL A 149 1.42 -8.08 4.32
C VAL A 149 1.33 -8.09 2.79
N SER A 150 1.38 -6.92 2.14
CA SER A 150 1.39 -6.84 0.67
C SER A 150 2.62 -7.54 0.08
N ALA A 151 3.81 -7.31 0.65
CA ALA A 151 5.04 -7.96 0.18
C ALA A 151 4.99 -9.49 0.39
N VAL A 152 4.42 -9.95 1.51
CA VAL A 152 4.21 -11.38 1.75
C VAL A 152 3.20 -11.95 0.74
N LYS A 153 2.13 -11.23 0.44
CA LYS A 153 1.14 -11.65 -0.57
C LYS A 153 1.78 -11.85 -1.94
N ASP A 154 2.56 -10.88 -2.41
CA ASP A 154 3.23 -10.95 -3.71
C ASP A 154 4.14 -12.19 -3.81
N GLU A 155 4.88 -12.48 -2.73
CA GLU A 155 5.76 -13.65 -2.66
C GLU A 155 4.94 -14.96 -2.62
N VAL A 156 3.85 -15.02 -1.84
CA VAL A 156 2.96 -16.18 -1.78
C VAL A 156 2.27 -16.45 -3.13
N ASP A 157 1.86 -15.40 -3.84
CA ASP A 157 1.28 -15.49 -5.18
C ASP A 157 2.27 -16.11 -6.18
N SER A 158 3.57 -15.82 -6.03
CA SER A 158 4.64 -16.46 -6.82
C SER A 158 4.83 -17.96 -6.49
N TYR A 159 4.42 -18.42 -5.30
CA TYR A 159 4.55 -19.82 -4.87
C TYR A 159 3.29 -20.65 -5.07
N GLN A 160 2.22 -20.12 -5.68
CA GLN A 160 0.96 -20.86 -5.85
C GLN A 160 1.16 -22.22 -6.53
N TRP A 161 1.89 -22.27 -7.66
CA TRP A 161 2.19 -23.52 -8.35
C TRP A 161 2.90 -24.55 -7.46
N TYR A 162 3.77 -24.09 -6.56
CA TYR A 162 4.49 -24.94 -5.61
C TYR A 162 3.55 -25.49 -4.55
N ILE A 163 2.63 -24.67 -4.04
CA ILE A 163 1.60 -25.08 -3.07
C ILE A 163 0.69 -26.15 -3.70
N LYS A 164 0.22 -25.96 -4.95
CA LYS A 164 -0.56 -27.00 -5.65
C LYS A 164 0.26 -28.26 -5.86
N GLY A 165 1.51 -28.11 -6.30
CA GLY A 165 2.42 -29.25 -6.51
C GLY A 165 2.62 -30.09 -5.25
N PHE A 166 2.73 -29.46 -4.09
CA PHE A 166 2.77 -30.18 -2.81
C PHE A 166 1.51 -30.99 -2.54
N MET A 167 0.33 -30.46 -2.88
CA MET A 167 -0.95 -31.18 -2.75
C MET A 167 -1.04 -32.35 -3.74
N ASP A 168 -0.59 -32.16 -4.98
CA ASP A 168 -0.53 -33.21 -6.01
C ASP A 168 0.44 -34.34 -5.57
N ASP A 169 1.62 -33.99 -5.05
CA ASP A 169 2.60 -34.94 -4.50
C ASP A 169 2.08 -35.67 -3.26
N PHE A 170 1.24 -35.01 -2.46
CA PHE A 170 0.53 -35.66 -1.36
C PHE A 170 -0.46 -36.70 -1.90
N CYS A 171 -1.28 -36.36 -2.89
CA CYS A 171 -2.22 -37.30 -3.51
C CYS A 171 -1.49 -38.50 -4.14
N ALA A 172 -0.33 -38.29 -4.78
CA ALA A 172 0.46 -39.36 -5.39
C ALA A 172 1.00 -40.40 -4.38
N ARG A 173 1.13 -40.03 -3.10
CA ARG A 173 1.58 -40.92 -2.02
C ARG A 173 0.45 -41.72 -1.36
N LEU A 174 -0.81 -41.41 -1.67
CA LEU A 174 -1.96 -42.13 -1.13
C LEU A 174 -2.14 -43.51 -1.80
N PRO A 175 -2.90 -44.43 -1.17
CA PRO A 175 -3.27 -45.70 -1.79
C PRO A 175 -3.97 -45.48 -3.13
N VAL A 176 -3.65 -46.31 -4.14
CA VAL A 176 -4.13 -46.21 -5.53
C VAL A 176 -5.65 -45.99 -5.64
N ILE A 177 -6.42 -46.57 -4.73
CA ILE A 177 -7.88 -46.49 -4.72
C ILE A 177 -8.39 -45.07 -4.42
N VAL A 178 -7.63 -44.25 -3.68
CA VAL A 178 -8.05 -42.91 -3.21
C VAL A 178 -7.38 -41.78 -4.00
N GLN A 179 -6.34 -42.09 -4.79
CA GLN A 179 -5.63 -41.11 -5.61
C GLN A 179 -6.56 -40.29 -6.54
N PRO A 180 -7.51 -40.89 -7.29
CA PRO A 180 -8.34 -40.11 -8.20
C PRO A 180 -9.30 -39.16 -7.48
N GLU A 181 -9.92 -39.58 -6.38
CA GLU A 181 -10.74 -38.69 -5.53
C GLU A 181 -9.91 -37.56 -4.92
N CYS A 182 -8.70 -37.85 -4.43
CA CYS A 182 -7.79 -36.83 -3.90
C CYS A 182 -7.42 -35.81 -4.97
N GLN A 183 -7.01 -36.29 -6.15
CA GLN A 183 -6.57 -35.43 -7.23
C GLN A 183 -7.71 -34.53 -7.72
N LYS A 184 -8.91 -35.08 -7.86
CA LYS A 184 -10.11 -34.33 -8.19
C LYS A 184 -10.40 -33.24 -7.14
N MET A 185 -10.27 -33.57 -5.86
CA MET A 185 -10.44 -32.59 -4.80
C MET A 185 -9.41 -31.47 -4.90
N VAL A 186 -8.12 -31.78 -5.13
CA VAL A 186 -7.09 -30.75 -5.32
C VAL A 186 -7.42 -29.88 -6.52
N ASP A 187 -7.72 -30.46 -7.67
CA ASP A 187 -7.99 -29.70 -8.89
C ASP A 187 -9.25 -28.81 -8.76
N GLU A 188 -10.30 -29.30 -8.08
CA GLU A 188 -11.55 -28.54 -7.88
C GLU A 188 -11.47 -27.53 -6.73
N LYS A 189 -10.71 -27.82 -5.66
CA LYS A 189 -10.67 -27.01 -4.43
C LYS A 189 -9.47 -26.08 -4.31
N TYR A 190 -8.41 -26.31 -5.09
CA TYR A 190 -7.25 -25.43 -5.08
C TYR A 190 -7.59 -23.95 -5.35
N PRO A 191 -8.51 -23.60 -6.28
CA PRO A 191 -8.94 -22.20 -6.44
C PRO A 191 -9.58 -21.60 -5.19
N ASP A 192 -10.29 -22.40 -4.38
CA ASP A 192 -10.86 -21.95 -3.12
C ASP A 192 -9.78 -21.75 -2.06
N VAL A 193 -8.74 -22.60 -2.04
CA VAL A 193 -7.56 -22.43 -1.17
C VAL A 193 -6.84 -21.11 -1.48
N VAL A 194 -6.65 -20.80 -2.76
CA VAL A 194 -6.07 -19.52 -3.20
C VAL A 194 -6.90 -18.33 -2.70
N LYS A 195 -8.23 -18.38 -2.86
CA LYS A 195 -9.11 -17.32 -2.35
C LYS A 195 -9.02 -17.14 -0.83
N ILE A 196 -8.89 -18.23 -0.07
CA ILE A 196 -8.71 -18.15 1.39
C ILE A 196 -7.39 -17.46 1.72
N ILE A 197 -6.31 -17.80 1.02
CA ILE A 197 -5.01 -17.14 1.18
C ILE A 197 -5.12 -15.65 0.84
N ASP A 198 -5.78 -15.30 -0.27
CA ASP A 198 -6.00 -13.91 -0.68
C ASP A 198 -6.78 -13.11 0.36
N GLN A 199 -7.79 -13.71 0.98
CA GLN A 199 -8.58 -13.06 2.02
C GLN A 199 -7.79 -12.83 3.30
N ILE A 200 -6.96 -13.80 3.70
CA ILE A 200 -6.14 -13.68 4.92
C ILE A 200 -4.99 -12.70 4.71
N LEU A 201 -4.41 -12.66 3.51
CA LEU A 201 -3.33 -11.76 3.12
C LEU A 201 -3.83 -10.45 2.51
N ASP A 202 -5.12 -10.16 2.61
CA ASP A 202 -5.61 -8.80 2.36
C ASP A 202 -5.01 -7.86 3.41
N PRO A 203 -4.29 -6.79 3.01
CA PRO A 203 -3.55 -5.94 3.94
C PRO A 203 -4.42 -5.33 5.05
N GLN A 204 -5.64 -4.92 4.72
CA GLN A 204 -6.55 -4.31 5.69
C GLN A 204 -7.06 -5.36 6.68
N VAL A 205 -7.51 -6.52 6.19
CA VAL A 205 -8.00 -7.62 7.04
C VAL A 205 -6.89 -8.14 7.95
N ALA A 206 -5.72 -8.44 7.38
CA ALA A 206 -4.57 -8.96 8.11
C ALA A 206 -4.11 -7.98 9.20
N CYS A 207 -3.97 -6.70 8.86
CA CYS A 207 -3.43 -5.71 9.80
C CYS A 207 -4.43 -5.28 10.87
N THR A 208 -5.73 -5.36 10.58
CA THR A 208 -6.78 -5.24 11.60
C THR A 208 -6.76 -6.44 12.55
N ALA A 209 -6.61 -7.67 12.02
CA ALA A 209 -6.50 -8.87 12.83
C ALA A 209 -5.24 -8.87 13.71
N LEU A 210 -4.14 -8.33 13.20
CA LEU A 210 -2.88 -8.11 13.92
C LEU A 210 -2.94 -6.92 14.89
N LYS A 211 -4.05 -6.17 14.91
CA LYS A 211 -4.26 -4.95 15.72
C LYS A 211 -3.28 -3.82 15.42
N ALA A 212 -2.62 -3.86 14.27
CA ALA A 212 -1.81 -2.76 13.78
C ALA A 212 -2.69 -1.63 13.22
N CYS A 213 -3.84 -1.98 12.66
CA CYS A 213 -4.88 -1.06 12.19
C CYS A 213 -6.10 -1.07 13.12
N GLN A 214 -6.80 0.07 13.22
CA GLN A 214 -8.05 0.23 13.98
C GLN A 214 -9.28 0.02 13.10
#